data_AF-A0A2H5YKP1-F1
#
_entry.id   AF-A0A2H5YKP1-F1
#
_cell.length_a   1.000
_cell.length_b   1.000
_cell.length_c   1.000
_cell.angle_alpha   90.00
_cell.angle_beta   90.00
_cell.angle_gamma   90.00
#
_symmetry.space_group_name_H-M   'P 1'
#
loop_
_entity.id
_entity.type
_entity.pdbx_description
1 polymer ?
#
loop_
_entity_poly.entity_id
_entity_poly.type
_entity_poly.pdbx_seq_one_letter_code
_entity_poly.pdbx_strand_id
1 'polypeptide(L)' 'MCITCGCDEPEDNHGDPRHITLSQFRQAAEAAEVDMRQLLQNIEQGLRRHGGVQ' A
#
# COMPACT_ATOMS: atom_id res chain seq x y z
N MET A 1 -0.26 3.85 10.56
CA MET A 1 -1.50 3.25 10.02
C MET A 1 -1.17 1.96 9.31
N CYS A 2 -1.58 0.80 9.83
CA CYS A 2 -1.69 -0.38 8.98
C CYS A 2 -2.54 0.06 7.79
N ILE A 3 -2.02 -0.05 6.58
CA ILE A 3 -2.60 0.62 5.42
C ILE A 3 -4.02 0.09 5.17
N THR A 4 -4.26 -1.19 5.47
CA THR A 4 -5.58 -1.80 5.36
C THR A 4 -6.56 -1.27 6.42
N CYS A 5 -6.15 -1.18 7.68
CA CYS A 5 -7.09 -0.92 8.80
C CYS A 5 -7.18 0.55 9.21
N GLY A 6 -6.15 1.36 8.92
CA GLY A 6 -6.07 2.76 9.32
C GLY A 6 -5.77 2.99 10.81
N CYS A 7 -5.44 1.95 11.58
CA CYS A 7 -5.31 1.96 13.04
C CYS A 7 -4.01 2.58 13.62
N ASP A 8 -3.37 3.53 12.93
CA ASP A 8 -2.10 4.16 13.34
C ASP A 8 -0.88 3.25 13.61
N GLU A 9 -0.98 1.93 13.44
CA GLU A 9 0.14 0.98 13.58
C GLU A 9 0.67 0.51 12.20
N PRO A 10 1.60 1.25 11.54
CA PRO A 10 1.92 1.04 10.12
C PRO A 10 2.60 -0.27 9.75
N GLU A 11 3.23 -0.94 10.71
CA GLU A 11 3.96 -2.18 10.45
C GLU A 11 3.23 -3.42 10.97
N ASP A 12 2.10 -3.24 11.67
CA ASP A 12 1.36 -4.37 12.25
C ASP A 12 0.33 -4.92 11.27
N ASN A 13 0.33 -6.23 11.08
CA ASN A 13 -0.63 -6.96 10.27
C ASN A 13 -1.77 -7.58 11.11
N HIS A 14 -1.75 -7.40 12.43
CA HIS A 14 -2.75 -7.91 13.39
C HIS A 14 -2.99 -9.42 13.28
N GLY A 15 -1.97 -10.17 12.90
CA GLY A 15 -2.02 -11.62 12.73
C GLY A 15 -2.63 -12.10 11.40
N ASP A 16 -3.03 -11.19 10.51
CA ASP A 16 -3.50 -11.52 9.17
C ASP A 16 -2.48 -11.07 8.10
N PRO A 17 -1.81 -12.00 7.39
CA PRO A 17 -0.81 -11.65 6.39
C PRO A 17 -1.39 -10.93 5.15
N ARG A 18 -2.73 -10.86 5.01
CA ARG A 18 -3.39 -10.15 3.92
C ARG A 18 -3.49 -8.64 4.16
N HIS A 19 -3.24 -8.18 5.39
CA HIS A 19 -3.19 -6.75 5.68
C HIS A 19 -1.95 -6.11 5.07
N ILE A 20 -2.16 -4.99 4.39
CA ILE A 20 -1.12 -4.19 3.76
C ILE A 20 -0.46 -3.34 4.83
N THR A 21 0.84 -3.53 5.03
CA THR A 21 1.69 -2.73 5.92
C THR A 21 2.52 -1.71 5.14
N LEU A 22 3.13 -0.76 5.85
CA LEU A 22 4.05 0.22 5.27
C LEU A 22 5.31 -0.46 4.71
N SER A 23 5.82 -1.50 5.38
CA SER A 23 6.93 -2.31 4.87
C SER A 23 6.63 -2.96 3.52
N GLN A 24 5.40 -3.43 3.26
CA GLN A 24 5.02 -3.95 1.95
C GLN A 24 5.04 -2.86 0.87
N PHE A 25 4.62 -1.64 1.18
CA PHE A 25 4.76 -0.53 0.23
C PHE A 25 6.22 -0.15 -0.03
N ARG A 26 7.09 -0.14 0.98
CA ARG A 26 8.53 0.10 0.77
C ARG A 26 9.15 -0.94 -0.15
N GLN A 27 8.84 -2.22 0.07
CA GLN A 27 9.31 -3.32 -0.77
C GLN A 27 8.78 -3.20 -2.20
N ALA A 28 7.51 -2.82 -2.38
CA ALA A 28 6.94 -2.59 -3.70
C ALA A 28 7.58 -1.39 -4.43
N ALA A 29 7.86 -0.30 -3.72
CA ALA A 29 8.55 0.87 -4.27
C ALA A 29 9.98 0.50 -4.74
N GLU A 30 10.72 -0.23 -3.91
CA GLU A 30 12.07 -0.72 -4.23
C GLU A 30 12.06 -1.65 -5.45
N ALA A 31 11.17 -2.64 -5.46
CA ALA A 31 11.06 -3.60 -6.57
C ALA A 31 10.68 -2.95 -7.92
N ALA A 32 10.00 -1.80 -7.87
CA ALA A 32 9.59 -1.06 -9.05
C ALA A 32 10.53 0.11 -9.40
N GLU A 33 11.61 0.31 -8.63
CA GLU A 33 12.56 1.42 -8.78
C GLU A 33 11.90 2.81 -8.79
N VAL A 34 10.89 2.99 -7.93
CA VAL A 34 10.17 4.27 -7.78
C VAL A 34 10.21 4.76 -6.33
N ASP A 35 10.02 6.06 -6.14
CA ASP A 35 9.80 6.60 -4.80
C ASP A 35 8.37 6.34 -4.29
N MET A 36 8.14 6.57 -2.99
CA MET A 36 6.84 6.37 -2.35
C MET A 36 5.73 7.26 -2.92
N ARG A 37 6.07 8.43 -3.46
CA ARG A 37 5.09 9.35 -4.05
C ARG A 37 4.60 8.79 -5.38
N GLN A 38 5.51 8.33 -6.22
CA GLN A 38 5.18 7.71 -7.50
C GLN A 38 4.46 6.38 -7.31
N LEU A 39 4.83 5.57 -6.30
CA LEU A 39 4.09 4.37 -5.93
C LEU A 39 2.62 4.70 -5.61
N LEU A 40 2.36 5.71 -4.77
CA LEU A 40 1.00 6.12 -4.41
C LEU A 40 0.18 6.54 -5.64
N GLN A 41 0.77 7.31 -6.56
CA GLN A 41 0.11 7.70 -7.80
C GLN A 41 -0.25 6.49 -8.67
N ASN A 42 0.65 5.52 -8.77
CA ASN A 42 0.41 4.30 -9.54
C ASN A 42 -0.72 3.46 -8.91
N ILE A 43 -0.73 3.32 -7.58
CA ILE A 43 -1.79 2.62 -6.84
C ILE A 43 -3.14 3.31 -7.06
N GLU A 44 -3.21 4.63 -6.88
CA GLU A 44 -4.45 5.39 -7.07
C GLU A 44 -4.99 5.23 -8.49
N GLN A 45 -4.14 5.40 -9.50
CA GLN A 45 -4.53 5.21 -10.90
C GLN A 45 -4.98 3.76 -11.17
N GLY A 46 -4.29 2.78 -10.61
CA GLY A 46 -4.64 1.36 -10.72
C GLY A 46 -5.99 1.04 -10.10
N LEU A 47 -6.26 1.55 -8.90
CA LEU A 47 -7.55 1.37 -8.22
C LEU A 47 -8.70 2.05 -8.97
N ARG A 48 -8.48 3.25 -9.53
CA ARG A 48 -9.48 3.93 -10.38
C ARG A 48 -9.78 3.17 -11.66
N ARG A 49 -8.74 2.62 -12.32
CA ARG A 49 -8.90 1.92 -13.61
C ARG A 49 -9.38 0.48 -13.47
N HIS A 50 -8.93 -0.21 -12.43
CA HIS A 50 -9.06 -1.66 -12.31
C HIS A 50 -9.68 -2.13 -10.98
N GLY A 51 -9.61 -1.30 -9.92
CA GLY A 51 -10.12 -1.63 -8.59
C GLY A 51 -11.58 -1.22 -8.34
N GLY A 52 -12.23 -0.56 -9.30
CA GLY A 52 -13.62 -0.14 -9.17
C GLY A 52 -13.86 1.01 -8.17
N VAL A 53 -12.80 1.74 -7.78
CA VAL A 53 -12.90 2.92 -6.93
C VAL A 53 -13.12 4.14 -7.85
N GLN A 54 -14.37 4.59 -7.95
CA GLN A 54 -14.76 5.77 -8.74
C GLN A 54 -14.64 7.05 -7.90
#